data_AF-A0A239HWR4-F1
#
_entry.id   AF-A0A239HWR4-F1
#
_cell.length_a   1.000
_cell.length_b   1.000
_cell.length_c   1.000
_cell.angle_alpha   90.00
_cell.angle_beta   90.00
_cell.angle_gamma   90.00
#
_symmetry.space_group_name_H-M   'P 1'
#
loop_
_entity.id
_entity.type
_entity.pdbx_description
1 polymer ?
#
loop_
_entity_poly.entity_id
_entity_poly.type
_entity_poly.pdbx_seq_one_letter_code
_entity_poly.pdbx_strand_id
1 'polypeptide(L)'
;MNQDPTENIAEILLNKSSVKQKTYRNVCKAFKQLHEEAKLLIDVISAKTTERDEDIKLSVTSISDQEFHIRIAGDLLVFVLHTNIITLTDDYDYNKSDYVKEKPLRKYLGQINVYNFMADSFEYNRLNDPGYLLARLLINVENHFIVEGDRQIGFMFESVSGKPLEGTDLNVLIKLIITQAAENDLIAPPFPKIRNITVKQQMEKSQSLGGGNKIGFQMSYQNDTH
;
A
#
# COMPACT_ATOMS: atom_id res chain seq x y z
N MET A 1 21.30 -40.90 15.40
CA MET A 1 19.86 -41.19 15.34
C MET A 1 19.34 -40.57 14.06
N ASN A 2 19.00 -41.39 13.06
CA ASN A 2 18.32 -40.91 11.86
C ASN A 2 16.86 -40.62 12.26
N GLN A 3 16.46 -39.35 12.27
CA GLN A 3 15.05 -38.98 12.38
C GLN A 3 14.30 -39.55 11.17
N ASP A 4 13.10 -40.10 11.39
CA ASP A 4 12.21 -40.54 10.31
C ASP A 4 11.93 -39.33 9.39
N PRO A 5 12.19 -39.44 8.06
CA PRO A 5 11.87 -38.38 7.11
C PRO A 5 10.44 -37.84 7.25
N THR A 6 9.48 -38.70 7.63
CA THR A 6 8.08 -38.32 7.84
C THR A 6 7.89 -37.40 9.04
N GLU A 7 8.57 -37.69 10.16
CA GLU A 7 8.53 -36.86 11.37
C GLU A 7 9.14 -35.48 11.10
N ASN A 8 10.26 -35.43 10.38
CA ASN A 8 10.91 -34.17 10.00
C ASN A 8 10.01 -33.32 9.09
N ILE A 9 9.35 -33.93 8.09
CA ILE A 9 8.38 -33.24 7.23
C ILE A 9 7.21 -32.69 8.07
N ALA A 10 6.66 -33.48 8.98
CA ALA A 10 5.57 -33.05 9.84
C ALA A 10 5.98 -31.85 10.72
N GLU A 11 7.16 -31.90 11.32
CA GLU A 11 7.71 -30.80 12.13
C GLU A 11 7.90 -29.52 11.30
N ILE A 12 8.46 -29.63 10.09
CA ILE A 12 8.63 -28.49 9.18
C ILE A 12 7.27 -27.87 8.81
N LEU A 13 6.26 -28.70 8.50
CA LEU A 13 4.93 -28.23 8.13
C LEU A 13 4.22 -27.54 9.29
N LEU A 14 4.29 -28.11 10.50
CA LEU A 14 3.70 -27.52 11.70
C LEU A 14 4.34 -26.17 12.06
N ASN A 15 5.67 -26.10 12.02
CA ASN A 15 6.41 -24.87 12.30
C ASN A 15 6.11 -23.78 11.26
N LYS A 16 6.08 -24.11 9.96
CA LYS A 16 5.73 -23.14 8.92
C LYS A 16 4.27 -22.67 9.03
N SER A 17 3.33 -23.59 9.27
CA SER A 17 1.92 -23.27 9.37
C SER A 17 1.63 -22.34 10.55
N SER A 18 2.16 -22.68 11.74
CA SER A 18 1.98 -21.87 12.95
C SER A 18 2.55 -20.45 12.81
N VAL A 19 3.74 -20.32 12.19
CA VAL A 19 4.37 -19.03 11.88
C VAL A 19 3.48 -18.22 10.93
N LYS A 20 3.06 -18.79 9.80
CA LYS A 20 2.19 -18.09 8.83
C LYS A 20 0.88 -17.62 9.46
N GLN A 21 0.24 -18.46 10.28
CA GLN A 21 -0.98 -18.09 10.99
C GLN A 21 -0.75 -16.94 11.98
N LYS A 22 0.36 -16.97 12.73
CA LYS A 22 0.70 -15.89 13.66
C LYS A 22 1.02 -14.60 12.92
N THR A 23 1.81 -14.65 11.84
CA THR A 23 2.07 -13.51 10.97
C THR A 23 0.77 -12.93 10.40
N TYR A 24 -0.15 -13.78 9.93
CA TYR A 24 -1.46 -13.34 9.43
C TYR A 24 -2.26 -12.59 10.51
N ARG A 25 -2.31 -13.13 11.74
CA ARG A 25 -2.97 -12.44 12.86
C ARG A 25 -2.34 -11.09 13.17
N ASN A 26 -1.02 -10.95 13.06
CA ASN A 26 -0.32 -9.68 13.29
C ASN A 26 -0.73 -8.64 12.22
N VAL A 27 -0.66 -8.99 10.94
CA VAL A 27 -1.02 -8.06 9.86
C VAL A 27 -2.51 -7.69 9.87
N CYS A 28 -3.42 -8.61 10.23
CA CYS A 28 -4.84 -8.27 10.42
C CYS A 28 -5.06 -7.26 11.56
N LYS A 29 -4.31 -7.39 12.67
CA LYS A 29 -4.39 -6.43 13.78
C LYS A 29 -3.90 -5.05 13.36
N ALA A 30 -2.76 -5.00 12.66
CA ALA A 30 -2.21 -3.76 12.12
C ALA A 30 -3.16 -3.09 11.13
N PHE A 31 -3.80 -3.86 10.24
CA PHE A 31 -4.78 -3.35 9.28
C PHE A 31 -5.99 -2.71 9.98
N LYS A 32 -6.56 -3.38 11.00
CA LYS A 32 -7.65 -2.82 11.79
C LYS A 32 -7.23 -1.54 12.51
N GLN A 33 -6.03 -1.50 13.05
CA GLN A 33 -5.52 -0.32 13.73
C GLN A 33 -5.27 0.84 12.76
N LEU A 34 -4.72 0.58 11.57
CA LEU A 34 -4.58 1.58 10.51
C LEU A 34 -5.91 2.23 10.14
N HIS A 35 -6.97 1.42 10.04
CA HIS A 35 -8.30 1.91 9.75
C HIS A 35 -8.85 2.85 10.84
N GLU A 36 -8.68 2.51 12.12
CA GLU A 36 -9.12 3.37 13.23
C GLU A 36 -8.28 4.66 13.32
N GLU A 37 -6.96 4.57 13.13
CA GLU A 37 -6.07 5.74 13.06
C GLU A 37 -6.43 6.66 11.88
N ALA A 38 -6.79 6.08 10.72
CA ALA A 38 -7.24 6.82 9.55
C ALA A 38 -8.52 7.61 9.83
N LYS A 39 -9.51 7.00 10.48
CA LYS A 39 -10.75 7.69 10.88
C LYS A 39 -10.47 8.87 11.79
N LEU A 40 -9.72 8.64 12.87
CA LEU A 40 -9.34 9.68 13.82
C LEU A 40 -8.62 10.84 13.13
N LEU A 41 -7.69 10.53 12.23
CA LEU A 41 -6.94 11.55 11.50
C LEU A 41 -7.84 12.35 10.55
N ILE A 42 -8.71 11.67 9.80
CA ILE A 42 -9.62 12.34 8.86
C ILE A 42 -10.64 13.20 9.61
N ASP A 43 -11.16 12.78 10.75
CA ASP A 43 -12.05 13.59 11.59
C ASP A 43 -11.34 14.87 12.05
N VAL A 44 -10.07 14.76 12.47
CA VAL A 44 -9.25 15.92 12.89
C VAL A 44 -8.95 16.85 11.72
N ILE A 45 -8.67 16.33 10.52
CA ILE A 45 -8.42 17.16 9.33
C ILE A 45 -9.72 17.84 8.90
N SER A 46 -10.83 17.10 8.83
CA SER A 46 -12.15 17.59 8.43
C SER A 46 -12.65 18.75 9.30
N ALA A 47 -12.45 18.64 10.62
CA ALA A 47 -12.76 19.72 11.55
C ALA A 47 -11.99 21.03 11.26
N LYS A 48 -10.77 20.93 10.71
CA LYS A 48 -9.93 22.08 10.35
C LYS A 48 -10.19 22.63 8.96
N THR A 49 -10.66 21.79 8.02
CA THR A 49 -10.88 22.17 6.61
C THR A 49 -12.28 22.72 6.36
N THR A 50 -13.31 22.20 7.04
CA THR A 50 -14.71 22.64 6.87
C THR A 50 -14.90 24.12 7.24
N GLU A 51 -14.05 24.67 8.11
CA GLU A 51 -14.04 26.11 8.41
C GLU A 51 -13.58 26.99 7.23
N ARG A 52 -12.98 26.40 6.19
CA ARG A 52 -12.32 27.11 5.08
C ARG A 52 -12.91 26.80 3.72
N ASP A 53 -13.37 25.57 3.47
CA ASP A 53 -13.94 25.14 2.19
C ASP A 53 -14.82 23.89 2.38
N GLU A 54 -16.11 23.99 2.06
CA GLU A 54 -17.09 22.89 2.18
C GLU A 54 -16.96 21.84 1.06
N ASP A 55 -16.25 22.15 -0.04
CA ASP A 55 -16.12 21.24 -1.18
C ASP A 55 -15.03 20.17 -1.01
N ILE A 56 -14.20 20.28 0.04
CA ILE A 56 -13.15 19.30 0.34
C ILE A 56 -13.77 18.02 0.92
N LYS A 57 -14.03 17.05 0.04
CA LYS A 57 -14.55 15.73 0.41
C LYS A 57 -13.48 14.89 1.11
N LEU A 58 -13.60 14.75 2.44
CA LEU A 58 -12.79 13.85 3.25
C LEU A 58 -13.66 12.74 3.85
N SER A 59 -13.29 11.48 3.64
CA SER A 59 -14.00 10.36 4.25
C SER A 59 -13.15 9.11 4.35
N VAL A 60 -13.50 8.24 5.31
CA VAL A 60 -12.97 6.87 5.41
C VAL A 60 -14.12 5.90 5.25
N THR A 61 -13.99 4.95 4.32
CA THR A 61 -15.04 3.97 4.00
C THR A 61 -14.48 2.56 4.11
N SER A 62 -15.09 1.72 4.95
CA SER A 62 -14.80 0.29 4.97
C SER A 62 -15.48 -0.40 3.79
N ILE A 63 -14.72 -1.14 2.97
CA ILE A 63 -15.25 -1.88 1.81
C ILE A 63 -15.43 -3.35 2.18
N SER A 64 -14.45 -3.93 2.86
CA SER A 64 -14.49 -5.30 3.37
C SER A 64 -13.55 -5.46 4.57
N ASP A 65 -13.48 -6.67 5.13
CA ASP A 65 -12.49 -7.00 6.16
C ASP A 65 -11.03 -6.85 5.69
N GLN A 66 -10.81 -6.75 4.37
CA GLN A 66 -9.49 -6.69 3.74
C GLN A 66 -9.25 -5.38 2.98
N GLU A 67 -10.24 -4.48 2.95
CA GLU A 67 -10.14 -3.27 2.15
C GLU A 67 -10.87 -2.10 2.80
N PHE A 68 -10.20 -0.95 2.88
CA PHE A 68 -10.83 0.31 3.21
C PHE A 68 -10.24 1.43 2.35
N HIS A 69 -11.04 2.48 2.15
CA HIS A 69 -10.68 3.63 1.34
C HIS A 69 -10.59 4.89 2.18
N ILE A 70 -9.72 5.80 1.78
CA ILE A 70 -9.68 7.18 2.27
C ILE A 70 -9.84 8.11 1.07
N ARG A 71 -10.91 8.91 1.05
CA ARG A 71 -11.09 9.97 0.04
C ARG A 71 -10.46 11.26 0.58
N ILE A 72 -9.61 11.88 -0.23
CA ILE A 72 -8.94 13.14 0.08
C ILE A 72 -9.12 14.07 -1.12
N ALA A 73 -10.19 14.86 -1.10
CA ALA A 73 -10.59 15.71 -2.21
C ALA A 73 -10.68 14.94 -3.55
N GLY A 74 -9.70 15.16 -4.44
CA GLY A 74 -9.60 14.52 -5.76
C GLY A 74 -8.97 13.12 -5.77
N ASP A 75 -8.36 12.70 -4.66
CA ASP A 75 -7.65 11.43 -4.53
C ASP A 75 -8.44 10.40 -3.72
N LEU A 76 -8.19 9.12 -4.02
CA LEU A 76 -8.72 7.97 -3.34
C LEU A 76 -7.58 7.01 -3.00
N LEU A 77 -7.26 6.93 -1.71
CA LEU A 77 -6.31 5.96 -1.18
C LEU A 77 -7.03 4.65 -0.90
N VAL A 78 -6.50 3.55 -1.44
CA VAL A 78 -7.06 2.21 -1.30
C VAL A 78 -6.08 1.35 -0.51
N PHE A 79 -6.46 0.98 0.70
CA PHE A 79 -5.69 0.10 1.58
C PHE A 79 -6.17 -1.33 1.39
N VAL A 80 -5.25 -2.24 1.02
CA VAL A 80 -5.54 -3.64 0.72
C VAL A 80 -4.70 -4.55 1.59
N LEU A 81 -5.36 -5.33 2.44
CA LEU A 81 -4.76 -6.44 3.20
C LEU A 81 -4.68 -7.69 2.32
N HIS A 82 -3.46 -8.21 2.12
CA HIS A 82 -3.27 -9.46 1.40
C HIS A 82 -3.40 -10.66 2.34
N THR A 83 -4.11 -11.70 1.89
CA THR A 83 -4.31 -12.94 2.64
C THR A 83 -3.10 -13.86 2.64
N ASN A 84 -2.26 -13.74 1.61
CA ASN A 84 -1.11 -14.60 1.43
C ASN A 84 0.08 -14.11 2.25
N ILE A 85 0.68 -15.03 3.02
CA ILE A 85 1.97 -14.80 3.66
C ILE A 85 3.08 -15.10 2.66
N ILE A 86 3.87 -14.07 2.37
CA ILE A 86 4.90 -14.07 1.36
C ILE A 86 6.30 -14.13 1.99
N THR A 87 7.30 -14.33 1.13
CA THR A 87 8.72 -14.13 1.45
C THR A 87 9.29 -13.25 0.35
N LEU A 88 10.22 -12.36 0.68
CA LEU A 88 10.98 -11.61 -0.33
C LEU A 88 12.00 -12.55 -1.00
N THR A 89 12.57 -12.13 -2.13
CA THR A 89 13.68 -12.88 -2.76
C THR A 89 14.94 -12.71 -1.92
N ASP A 90 15.91 -13.62 -2.06
CA ASP A 90 17.14 -13.59 -1.26
C ASP A 90 18.01 -12.36 -1.55
N ASP A 91 17.74 -11.65 -2.65
CA ASP A 91 18.41 -10.40 -3.01
C ASP A 91 17.98 -9.20 -2.17
N TYR A 92 16.81 -9.25 -1.53
CA TYR A 92 16.33 -8.17 -0.65
C TYR A 92 17.16 -8.09 0.63
N ASP A 93 17.53 -6.87 1.02
CA ASP A 93 18.34 -6.60 2.20
C ASP A 93 17.72 -7.15 3.49
N TYR A 94 16.38 -7.19 3.57
CA TYR A 94 15.68 -7.83 4.68
C TYR A 94 16.11 -9.29 4.89
N ASN A 95 16.13 -10.10 3.83
CA ASN A 95 16.49 -11.51 3.94
C ASN A 95 18.00 -11.70 4.21
N LYS A 96 18.82 -10.72 3.83
CA LYS A 96 20.26 -10.69 4.10
C LYS A 96 20.61 -10.19 5.50
N SER A 97 19.67 -9.55 6.20
CA SER A 97 19.89 -9.00 7.54
C SER A 97 20.25 -10.08 8.56
N ASP A 98 21.07 -9.73 9.54
CA ASP A 98 21.40 -10.63 10.66
C ASP A 98 20.13 -11.02 11.43
N TYR A 99 19.16 -10.10 11.52
CA TYR A 99 17.85 -10.34 12.08
C TYR A 99 17.15 -11.56 11.47
N VAL A 100 17.13 -11.71 10.14
CA VAL A 100 16.53 -12.89 9.49
C VAL A 100 17.45 -14.11 9.55
N LYS A 101 18.77 -13.93 9.42
CA LYS A 101 19.75 -15.04 9.49
C LYS A 101 19.73 -15.76 10.84
N GLU A 102 19.57 -15.03 11.94
CA GLU A 102 19.47 -15.59 13.29
C GLU A 102 18.26 -16.53 13.46
N LYS A 103 17.11 -16.16 12.88
CA LYS A 103 15.89 -16.98 12.91
C LYS A 103 15.22 -16.98 11.53
N PRO A 104 15.51 -17.98 10.67
CA PRO A 104 15.02 -18.02 9.29
C PRO A 104 13.51 -17.96 9.11
N LEU A 105 12.72 -18.29 10.14
CA LEU A 105 11.25 -18.18 10.13
C LEU A 105 10.76 -16.72 10.13
N ARG A 106 11.62 -15.74 10.43
CA ARG A 106 11.30 -14.30 10.34
C ARG A 106 11.08 -13.83 8.90
N LYS A 107 11.51 -14.59 7.90
CA LYS A 107 11.34 -14.24 6.48
C LYS A 107 9.90 -14.21 5.98
N TYR A 108 8.97 -14.82 6.73
CA TYR A 108 7.55 -14.85 6.39
C TYR A 108 6.85 -13.54 6.79
N LEU A 109 6.28 -12.87 5.80
CA LEU A 109 5.71 -11.52 5.92
C LEU A 109 4.23 -11.52 5.49
N GLY A 110 3.40 -10.87 6.29
CA GLY A 110 2.08 -10.39 5.88
C GLY A 110 2.22 -9.02 5.21
N GLN A 111 1.31 -8.67 4.31
CA GLN A 111 1.42 -7.49 3.47
C GLN A 111 0.15 -6.65 3.47
N ILE A 112 0.31 -5.34 3.59
CA ILE A 112 -0.72 -4.33 3.33
C ILE A 112 -0.18 -3.39 2.25
N ASN A 113 -0.93 -3.24 1.17
CA ASN A 113 -0.61 -2.30 0.10
C ASN A 113 -1.50 -1.08 0.20
N VAL A 114 -0.93 0.07 -0.16
CA VAL A 114 -1.65 1.34 -0.23
C VAL A 114 -1.47 1.93 -1.62
N TYR A 115 -2.57 2.03 -2.34
CA TYR A 115 -2.61 2.60 -3.68
C TYR A 115 -3.22 3.98 -3.67
N ASN A 116 -2.73 4.90 -4.50
CA ASN A 116 -3.42 6.14 -4.83
C ASN A 116 -4.06 6.06 -6.20
N PHE A 117 -5.34 6.41 -6.27
CA PHE A 117 -6.13 6.54 -7.48
C PHE A 117 -6.74 7.94 -7.53
N MET A 118 -7.08 8.41 -8.72
CA MET A 118 -7.99 9.54 -8.83
C MET A 118 -9.38 9.12 -8.37
N ALA A 119 -10.02 9.88 -7.47
CA ALA A 119 -11.36 9.60 -6.98
C ALA A 119 -12.39 9.52 -8.13
N ASP A 120 -12.25 10.38 -9.13
CA ASP A 120 -13.05 10.39 -10.35
C ASP A 120 -12.99 9.06 -11.13
N SER A 121 -11.89 8.31 -11.01
CA SER A 121 -11.76 7.02 -11.71
C SER A 121 -12.77 6.01 -11.19
N PHE A 122 -13.08 6.05 -9.89
CA PHE A 122 -14.13 5.24 -9.29
C PHE A 122 -15.52 5.83 -9.55
N GLU A 123 -15.67 7.15 -9.44
CA GLU A 123 -16.96 7.83 -9.64
C GLU A 123 -17.52 7.64 -11.06
N TYR A 124 -16.64 7.64 -12.07
CA TYR A 124 -17.02 7.50 -13.48
C TYR A 124 -16.66 6.13 -14.09
N ASN A 125 -16.31 5.13 -13.26
CA ASN A 125 -15.92 3.78 -13.72
C ASN A 125 -14.86 3.80 -14.84
N ARG A 126 -13.82 4.62 -14.68
CA ARG A 126 -12.69 4.70 -15.62
C ARG A 126 -11.73 3.54 -15.34
N LEU A 127 -12.13 2.34 -15.74
CA LEU A 127 -11.47 1.06 -15.40
C LEU A 127 -10.00 0.96 -15.82
N ASN A 128 -9.56 1.77 -16.78
CA ASN A 128 -8.19 1.72 -17.27
C ASN A 128 -7.28 2.81 -16.68
N ASP A 129 -7.79 3.66 -15.80
CA ASP A 129 -6.93 4.62 -15.13
C ASP A 129 -5.99 3.89 -14.15
N PRO A 130 -4.70 4.25 -14.13
CA PRO A 130 -3.73 3.59 -13.28
C PRO A 130 -3.93 3.94 -11.80
N GLY A 131 -3.74 2.93 -10.94
CA GLY A 131 -3.47 3.13 -9.52
C GLY A 131 -1.98 2.99 -9.24
N TYR A 132 -1.47 3.81 -8.35
CA TYR A 132 -0.05 3.87 -8.03
C TYR A 132 0.19 3.36 -6.62
N LEU A 133 1.09 2.39 -6.46
CA LEU A 133 1.48 1.93 -5.13
C LEU A 133 2.27 3.04 -4.44
N LEU A 134 1.70 3.62 -3.38
CA LEU A 134 2.37 4.62 -2.55
C LEU A 134 3.24 3.96 -1.49
N ALA A 135 2.71 2.92 -0.85
CA ALA A 135 3.39 2.24 0.23
C ALA A 135 3.02 0.76 0.29
N ARG A 136 3.98 -0.04 0.77
CA ARG A 136 3.82 -1.45 1.11
C ARG A 136 4.35 -1.69 2.52
N LEU A 137 3.44 -2.01 3.45
CA LEU A 137 3.78 -2.39 4.81
C LEU A 137 3.89 -3.91 4.91
N LEU A 138 5.05 -4.38 5.36
CA LEU A 138 5.38 -5.79 5.54
C LEU A 138 5.56 -6.06 7.03
N ILE A 139 4.89 -7.08 7.58
CA ILE A 139 4.90 -7.41 9.01
C ILE A 139 5.22 -8.88 9.21
N ASN A 140 6.13 -9.20 10.12
CA ASN A 140 6.57 -10.57 10.36
C ASN A 140 5.91 -11.22 11.61
N VAL A 141 6.36 -12.44 11.92
CA VAL A 141 5.85 -13.25 13.04
C VAL A 141 6.12 -12.66 14.44
N GLU A 142 7.18 -11.86 14.57
CA GLU A 142 7.56 -11.13 15.80
C GLU A 142 6.95 -9.72 15.82
N ASN A 143 6.02 -9.41 14.91
CA ASN A 143 5.38 -8.11 14.73
C ASN A 143 6.37 -6.98 14.41
N HIS A 144 7.56 -7.30 13.93
CA HIS A 144 8.49 -6.32 13.36
C HIS A 144 8.09 -6.05 11.92
N PHE A 145 8.42 -4.87 11.42
CA PHE A 145 7.88 -4.38 10.17
C PHE A 145 8.92 -3.69 9.29
N ILE A 146 8.59 -3.58 8.01
CA ILE A 146 9.31 -2.82 7.00
C ILE A 146 8.25 -2.05 6.22
N VAL A 147 8.56 -0.82 5.84
CA VAL A 147 7.71 -0.06 4.93
C VAL A 147 8.52 0.27 3.70
N GLU A 148 8.02 -0.13 2.55
CA GLU A 148 8.52 0.35 1.27
C GLU A 148 7.61 1.47 0.78
N GLY A 149 8.19 2.49 0.18
CA GLY A 149 7.49 3.60 -0.43
C GLY A 149 8.49 4.63 -0.92
N ASP A 150 8.03 5.58 -1.70
CA ASP A 150 8.90 6.61 -2.26
C ASP A 150 9.12 7.77 -1.29
N ARG A 151 10.20 8.54 -1.53
CA ARG A 151 10.50 9.80 -0.85
C ARG A 151 10.56 9.66 0.68
N GLN A 152 9.64 10.33 1.39
CA GLN A 152 9.64 10.42 2.84
C GLN A 152 9.39 9.06 3.51
N ILE A 153 8.57 8.21 2.89
CA ILE A 153 8.28 6.87 3.41
C ILE A 153 9.52 5.98 3.31
N GLY A 154 10.15 5.94 2.15
CA GLY A 154 11.37 5.13 1.93
C GLY A 154 12.52 5.53 2.85
N PHE A 155 12.74 6.83 3.03
CA PHE A 155 13.81 7.33 3.91
C PHE A 155 13.57 6.99 5.40
N MET A 156 12.33 6.99 5.86
CA MET A 156 12.02 6.77 7.28
C MET A 156 12.11 5.28 7.69
N PHE A 157 11.93 4.35 6.74
CA PHE A 157 11.74 2.92 7.02
C PHE A 157 12.71 2.00 6.25
N GLU A 158 13.94 2.47 6.00
CA GLU A 158 14.95 1.80 5.17
C GLU A 158 15.33 0.38 5.65
N SER A 159 15.17 0.08 6.95
CA SER A 159 15.48 -1.24 7.52
C SER A 159 14.30 -1.83 8.30
N VAL A 160 14.41 -3.12 8.63
CA VAL A 160 13.50 -3.75 9.59
C VAL A 160 13.45 -2.95 10.90
N SER A 161 12.25 -2.79 11.45
CA SER A 161 12.04 -2.05 12.69
C SER A 161 12.85 -2.65 13.84
N GLY A 162 13.45 -1.81 14.69
CA GLY A 162 14.18 -2.27 15.89
C GLY A 162 13.29 -2.69 17.05
N LYS A 163 11.98 -2.43 16.95
CA LYS A 163 10.95 -2.79 17.93
C LYS A 163 9.72 -3.38 17.23
N PRO A 164 8.86 -4.14 17.94
CA PRO A 164 7.54 -4.52 17.43
C PRO A 164 6.70 -3.29 17.07
N LEU A 165 5.85 -3.44 16.05
CA LEU A 165 4.94 -2.43 15.55
C LEU A 165 3.98 -1.95 16.65
N GLU A 166 3.92 -0.63 16.84
CA GLU A 166 3.02 0.06 17.77
C GLU A 166 2.05 0.99 17.03
N GLY A 167 1.00 1.43 17.73
CA GLY A 167 0.02 2.36 17.17
C GLY A 167 0.60 3.70 16.73
N THR A 168 1.61 4.18 17.44
CA THR A 168 2.32 5.42 17.06
C THR A 168 3.01 5.28 15.71
N ASP A 169 3.54 4.10 15.39
CA ASP A 169 4.22 3.85 14.12
C ASP A 169 3.20 3.87 12.96
N LEU A 170 2.02 3.26 13.18
CA LEU A 170 0.91 3.29 12.23
C LEU A 170 0.33 4.70 12.05
N ASN A 171 0.23 5.46 13.14
CA ASN A 171 -0.21 6.85 13.11
C ASN A 171 0.76 7.76 12.33
N VAL A 172 2.07 7.52 12.45
CA VAL A 172 3.08 8.21 11.63
C VAL A 172 2.95 7.80 10.17
N LEU A 173 2.84 6.50 9.88
CA LEU A 173 2.71 5.99 8.53
C LEU A 173 1.49 6.55 7.80
N ILE A 174 0.31 6.56 8.44
CA ILE A 174 -0.92 7.08 7.81
C ILE A 174 -0.78 8.58 7.51
N LYS A 175 -0.15 9.36 8.39
CA LYS A 175 0.10 10.78 8.15
C LYS A 175 1.01 11.00 6.95
N LEU A 176 2.10 10.24 6.84
CA LEU A 176 3.03 10.35 5.70
C LEU A 176 2.35 10.01 4.38
N ILE A 177 1.56 8.93 4.35
CA ILE A 177 0.82 8.52 3.15
C ILE A 177 -0.15 9.62 2.72
N ILE A 178 -0.93 10.17 3.66
CA ILE A 178 -1.90 11.24 3.38
C ILE A 178 -1.19 12.52 2.91
N THR A 179 -0.09 12.90 3.55
CA THR A 179 0.73 14.05 3.12
C THR A 179 1.27 13.84 1.72
N GLN A 180 1.85 12.67 1.42
CA GLN A 180 2.39 12.37 0.11
C GLN A 180 1.31 12.33 -0.98
N ALA A 181 0.11 11.86 -0.67
CA ALA A 181 -1.03 11.91 -1.59
C ALA A 181 -1.44 13.36 -1.87
N ALA A 182 -1.60 14.17 -0.82
CA ALA A 182 -2.00 15.57 -0.95
C ALA A 182 -0.97 16.46 -1.68
N GLU A 183 0.32 16.12 -1.60
CA GLU A 183 1.42 16.83 -2.30
C GLU A 183 1.62 16.38 -3.76
N ASN A 184 1.03 15.26 -4.17
CA ASN A 184 1.27 14.68 -5.49
C ASN A 184 0.33 15.28 -6.55
N ASP A 185 0.81 16.31 -7.24
CA ASP A 185 0.09 16.90 -8.38
C ASP A 185 0.11 16.01 -9.63
N LEU A 186 -0.95 16.12 -10.44
CA LEU A 186 -1.02 15.49 -11.76
C LEU A 186 -0.06 16.17 -12.75
N ILE A 187 0.98 15.45 -13.18
CA ILE A 187 1.90 15.93 -14.21
C ILE A 187 1.37 15.56 -15.60
N ALA A 188 1.03 16.58 -16.39
CA ALA A 188 0.65 16.38 -17.79
C ALA A 188 1.85 15.89 -18.61
N PRO A 189 1.68 14.90 -19.51
CA PRO A 189 2.73 14.46 -20.40
C PRO A 189 3.12 15.60 -21.36
N PRO A 190 4.38 15.65 -21.81
CA PRO A 190 4.84 16.71 -22.70
C PRO A 190 4.04 16.71 -24.01
N PHE A 191 3.68 17.92 -24.48
CA PHE A 191 2.84 18.14 -25.66
C PHE A 191 3.16 17.27 -26.90
N PRO A 192 4.44 17.04 -27.27
CA PRO A 192 4.76 16.17 -28.40
C PRO A 192 4.28 14.72 -28.26
N LYS A 193 4.19 14.18 -27.04
CA LYS A 193 3.71 12.80 -26.78
C LYS A 193 2.20 12.64 -26.94
N ILE A 194 1.44 13.72 -26.88
CA ILE A 194 -0.04 13.72 -26.97
C ILE A 194 -0.58 14.44 -28.22
N ARG A 195 0.31 14.85 -29.13
CA ARG A 195 -0.03 15.67 -30.30
C ARG A 195 -0.97 14.97 -31.28
N ASN A 196 -0.90 13.65 -31.38
CA ASN A 196 -1.68 12.85 -32.33
C ASN A 196 -2.43 11.74 -31.59
N ILE A 197 -3.72 11.62 -31.86
CA ILE A 197 -4.52 10.45 -31.50
C ILE A 197 -5.10 9.81 -32.76
N THR A 198 -5.26 8.50 -32.74
CA THR A 198 -5.91 7.75 -33.82
C THR A 198 -7.43 7.82 -33.69
N VAL A 199 -8.16 7.59 -34.80
CA VAL A 199 -9.62 7.44 -34.76
C VAL A 199 -10.04 6.32 -33.81
N LYS A 200 -9.27 5.23 -33.75
CA LYS A 200 -9.47 4.14 -32.78
C LYS A 200 -9.41 4.66 -31.34
N GLN A 201 -8.37 5.42 -30.99
CA GLN A 201 -8.23 6.02 -29.65
C GLN A 201 -9.36 7.02 -29.36
N GLN A 202 -9.86 7.76 -30.35
CA GLN A 202 -11.01 8.65 -30.19
C GLN A 202 -12.34 7.89 -30.03
N MET A 203 -12.55 6.80 -30.76
CA MET A 203 -13.75 5.96 -30.64
C MET A 203 -13.76 5.20 -29.31
N GLU A 204 -12.60 4.69 -28.89
CA GLU A 204 -12.39 4.16 -27.54
C GLU A 204 -12.72 5.25 -26.53
N LYS A 205 -12.20 6.48 -26.67
CA LYS A 205 -12.53 7.61 -25.78
C LYS A 205 -14.03 7.90 -25.70
N SER A 206 -14.74 7.89 -26.83
CA SER A 206 -16.19 8.16 -26.88
C SER A 206 -17.05 7.02 -26.33
N GLN A 207 -16.67 5.76 -26.55
CA GLN A 207 -17.29 4.61 -25.88
C GLN A 207 -16.96 4.61 -24.38
N SER A 208 -15.80 5.16 -24.03
CA SER A 208 -15.29 5.27 -22.67
C SER A 208 -15.88 6.41 -21.85
N LEU A 209 -16.65 7.29 -22.48
CA LEU A 209 -17.66 8.12 -21.79
C LEU A 209 -18.80 7.25 -21.21
N GLY A 210 -18.78 5.93 -21.47
CA GLY A 210 -19.39 4.86 -20.70
C GLY A 210 -18.42 3.73 -20.27
N GLY A 211 -17.10 3.96 -20.15
CA GLY A 211 -16.08 2.95 -19.75
C GLY A 211 -14.62 3.29 -20.12
N GLY A 212 -14.00 4.20 -19.35
CA GLY A 212 -12.78 5.03 -19.58
C GLY A 212 -11.48 4.37 -20.09
N ASN A 213 -10.84 4.94 -21.14
CA ASN A 213 -9.41 4.80 -21.44
C ASN A 213 -8.84 6.20 -21.79
N LYS A 214 -8.01 6.80 -20.91
CA LYS A 214 -7.36 8.10 -21.16
C LYS A 214 -5.87 7.92 -21.44
N ILE A 215 -5.47 8.24 -22.67
CA ILE A 215 -4.07 8.59 -22.97
C ILE A 215 -3.89 10.04 -22.51
N GLY A 216 -3.16 10.25 -21.42
CA GLY A 216 -2.88 11.63 -21.03
C GLY A 216 -2.29 11.93 -19.67
N PHE A 217 -1.96 10.98 -18.80
CA PHE A 217 -1.22 11.29 -17.57
C PHE A 217 -0.23 10.16 -17.26
N GLN A 218 1.07 10.46 -17.40
CA GLN A 218 2.15 9.68 -16.79
C GLN A 218 2.73 10.57 -15.70
N MET A 219 2.41 10.27 -14.44
CA MET A 219 3.20 10.78 -13.32
C MET A 219 4.61 10.20 -13.43
N SER A 220 5.61 11.08 -13.52
CA SER A 220 7.00 10.66 -13.53
C SER A 220 7.40 10.15 -12.15
N TYR A 221 7.49 8.83 -11.99
CA TYR A 221 8.40 8.24 -11.04
C TYR A 221 9.82 8.51 -11.58
N GLN A 222 10.54 9.46 -10.97
CA GLN A 222 11.95 9.65 -11.26
C GLN A 222 12.71 8.39 -10.83
N ASN A 223 13.09 7.58 -11.82
CA ASN A 223 14.25 6.71 -11.68
C ASN A 223 15.49 7.60 -11.71
N ASP A 224 15.91 8.09 -10.55
CA ASP A 224 17.28 8.51 -10.32
C ASP A 224 17.95 7.45 -9.44
N THR A 225 18.45 6.40 -10.09
CA THR A 225 19.58 5.62 -9.56
C THR A 225 20.57 5.41 -10.68
N HIS A 226 21.63 6.22 -10.60
CA HIS A 226 22.92 6.00 -11.24
C HIS A 226 23.58 4.71 -10.73
#